data_AF-A0A9W9CA83-F1
#
_entry.id   AF-A0A9W9CA83-F1
#
_cell.length_a   1.000
_cell.length_b   1.000
_cell.length_c   1.000
_cell.angle_alpha   90.00
_cell.angle_beta   90.00
_cell.angle_gamma   90.00
#
_symmetry.space_group_name_H-M   'P 1'
#
loop_
_entity.id
_entity.type
_entity.pdbx_description
1 polymer ?
#
loop_
_entity_poly.entity_id
_entity_poly.type
_entity_poly.pdbx_seq_one_letter_code
_entity_poly.pdbx_strand_id
1 'polypeptide(L)'
;MAKDKELVLFGGEKPWKASDWTASDDRVRGGKSQSYLETSDSAARFHGHLDIKTLGGAGFASQRTTVEDRTWDVSNYDGIILNLGKSDGKRYTFILKDELLPRNPDNGREQATISWEYDFTVSEDAAQAESSFVYIPWKELKPTYRGKEKKTAKEFDTKNVKRFSIMMRSFFGDQQGDFSLTIKSIKAVSRSKDLEKGPAEVSMAKVSMRSTANLRL
;
A
#
# COMPACT_ATOMS: atom_id res chain seq x y z
N MET A 1 30.48 6.49 7.91
CA MET A 1 29.35 7.44 7.83
C MET A 1 28.22 6.86 8.66
N ALA A 2 27.57 7.65 9.52
CA ALA A 2 26.39 7.18 10.24
C ALA A 2 25.28 6.90 9.21
N LYS A 3 24.63 5.73 9.31
CA LYS A 3 23.48 5.41 8.45
C LYS A 3 22.30 6.27 8.88
N ASP A 4 21.67 6.97 7.94
CA ASP A 4 20.41 7.68 8.22
C ASP A 4 19.36 6.68 8.69
N LYS A 5 18.73 6.96 9.83
CA LYS A 5 17.73 6.09 10.44
C LYS A 5 16.44 6.02 9.62
N GLU A 6 16.19 7.01 8.78
CA GLU A 6 15.02 7.09 7.91
C GLU A 6 15.34 7.71 6.55
N LEU A 7 14.56 7.34 5.54
CA LEU A 7 14.52 7.95 4.21
C LEU A 7 13.09 8.35 3.88
N VAL A 8 12.88 9.65 3.67
CA VAL A 8 11.58 10.17 3.21
C VAL A 8 11.40 9.88 1.73
N LEU A 9 10.41 9.04 1.40
CA LEU A 9 10.09 8.64 0.02
C LEU A 9 9.05 9.57 -0.59
N PHE A 10 7.98 9.87 0.16
CA PHE A 10 6.89 10.76 -0.24
C PHE A 10 6.35 11.53 0.95
N GLY A 11 5.98 12.80 0.76
CA GLY A 11 5.42 13.64 1.81
C GLY A 11 6.42 14.06 2.91
N GLY A 12 5.89 14.47 4.07
CA GLY A 12 6.68 14.89 5.22
C GLY A 12 7.35 16.24 4.97
N GLU A 13 8.68 16.28 5.00
CA GLU A 13 9.46 17.50 4.70
C GLU A 13 9.48 17.83 3.20
N LYS A 14 9.05 16.90 2.35
CA LYS A 14 8.89 17.11 0.90
C LYS A 14 7.40 17.19 0.58
N PRO A 15 6.95 18.14 -0.24
CA PRO A 15 5.55 18.21 -0.62
C PRO A 15 5.16 16.98 -1.43
N TRP A 16 3.90 16.56 -1.29
CA TRP A 16 3.32 15.59 -2.21
C TRP A 16 3.16 16.22 -3.59
N LYS A 17 3.41 15.42 -4.64
CA LYS A 17 3.15 15.81 -6.03
C LYS A 17 2.10 14.87 -6.60
N ALA A 18 0.91 15.39 -6.91
CA ALA A 18 -0.15 14.58 -7.51
C ALA A 18 0.32 13.91 -8.81
N SER A 19 1.18 14.57 -9.60
CA SER A 19 1.75 14.03 -10.84
C SER A 19 2.66 12.81 -10.67
N ASP A 20 3.16 12.56 -9.45
CA ASP A 20 3.94 11.37 -9.16
C ASP A 20 3.07 10.11 -9.02
N TRP A 21 1.73 10.27 -9.04
CA TRP A 21 0.76 9.20 -8.81
C TRP A 21 -0.32 9.17 -9.89
N THR A 22 -0.80 7.97 -10.19
CA THR A 22 -1.88 7.75 -11.15
C THR A 22 -2.82 6.66 -10.71
N ALA A 23 -4.08 6.80 -11.10
CA ALA A 23 -5.11 5.79 -10.88
C ALA A 23 -4.77 4.49 -11.63
N SER A 24 -5.12 3.38 -10.99
CA SER A 24 -4.97 2.02 -11.47
C SER A 24 -6.16 1.19 -11.00
N ASP A 25 -7.36 1.59 -11.37
CA ASP A 25 -8.60 0.99 -10.87
C ASP A 25 -9.06 -0.20 -11.73
N ASP A 26 -10.07 -0.93 -11.25
CA ASP A 26 -10.67 -2.08 -11.94
C ASP A 26 -11.39 -1.75 -13.26
N ARG A 27 -11.48 -0.47 -13.64
CA ARG A 27 -12.02 0.02 -14.92
C ARG A 27 -11.37 -0.64 -16.14
N VAL A 28 -10.08 -1.00 -16.03
CA VAL A 28 -9.35 -1.74 -17.08
C VAL A 28 -9.89 -3.16 -17.32
N ARG A 29 -10.73 -3.67 -16.41
CA ARG A 29 -11.44 -4.94 -16.49
C ARG A 29 -12.96 -4.75 -16.60
N GLY A 30 -13.42 -3.55 -16.90
CA GLY A 30 -14.84 -3.21 -16.98
C GLY A 30 -15.52 -2.94 -15.63
N GLY A 31 -14.75 -2.80 -14.54
CA GLY A 31 -15.28 -2.38 -13.25
C GLY A 31 -15.64 -0.89 -13.21
N LYS A 32 -16.27 -0.47 -12.11
CA LYS A 32 -16.74 0.91 -11.90
C LYS A 32 -16.13 1.56 -10.65
N SER A 33 -15.11 0.95 -10.06
CA SER A 33 -14.40 1.58 -8.94
C SER A 33 -13.55 2.73 -9.46
N GLN A 34 -13.40 3.76 -8.65
CA GLN A 34 -12.62 4.93 -9.01
C GLN A 34 -11.91 5.50 -7.80
N SER A 35 -10.62 5.80 -7.97
CA SER A 35 -9.81 6.49 -6.96
C SER A 35 -9.28 7.83 -7.46
N TYR A 36 -8.92 8.65 -6.49
CA TYR A 36 -8.25 9.93 -6.65
C TYR A 36 -7.15 10.07 -5.59
N LEU A 37 -6.12 10.86 -5.92
CA LEU A 37 -5.14 11.34 -4.98
C LEU A 37 -5.14 12.86 -5.00
N GLU A 38 -5.62 13.47 -3.93
CA GLU A 38 -5.57 14.92 -3.73
C GLU A 38 -4.40 15.25 -2.82
N THR A 39 -3.52 16.15 -3.26
CA THR A 39 -2.32 16.53 -2.51
C THR A 39 -2.45 17.93 -1.93
N SER A 40 -1.98 18.09 -0.69
CA SER A 40 -1.71 19.38 -0.05
C SER A 40 -0.24 19.47 0.34
N ASP A 41 0.16 20.60 0.91
CA ASP A 41 1.55 20.82 1.36
C ASP A 41 2.00 19.80 2.42
N SER A 42 1.06 19.28 3.23
CA SER A 42 1.36 18.43 4.39
C SER A 42 0.91 16.98 4.26
N ALA A 43 0.10 16.62 3.27
CA ALA A 43 -0.44 15.27 3.11
C ALA A 43 -0.96 14.99 1.70
N ALA A 44 -1.24 13.72 1.43
CA ALA A 44 -2.09 13.29 0.33
C ALA A 44 -3.32 12.54 0.85
N ARG A 45 -4.48 12.82 0.27
CA ARG A 45 -5.74 12.12 0.52
C ARG A 45 -6.01 11.14 -0.62
N PHE A 46 -5.92 9.86 -0.31
CA PHE A 46 -6.37 8.78 -1.17
C PHE A 46 -7.87 8.52 -0.91
N HIS A 47 -8.72 8.76 -1.91
CA HIS A 47 -10.17 8.65 -1.74
C HIS A 47 -10.88 8.22 -3.03
N GLY A 48 -12.16 7.88 -2.92
CA GLY A 48 -12.99 7.53 -4.07
C GLY A 48 -14.13 6.61 -3.70
N HIS A 49 -14.61 5.83 -4.67
CA HIS A 49 -15.71 4.88 -4.50
C HIS A 49 -15.30 3.49 -4.97
N LEU A 50 -15.52 2.49 -4.11
CA LEU A 50 -15.32 1.07 -4.43
C LEU A 50 -16.67 0.44 -4.81
N ASP A 51 -16.86 0.15 -6.10
CA ASP A 51 -18.01 -0.63 -6.58
C ASP A 51 -17.64 -2.10 -6.64
N ILE A 52 -18.44 -2.94 -5.98
CA ILE A 52 -18.26 -4.39 -5.99
C ILE A 52 -19.34 -5.10 -6.79
N LYS A 53 -20.39 -4.39 -7.23
CA LYS A 53 -21.53 -5.01 -7.90
C LYS A 53 -21.22 -5.35 -9.35
N THR A 54 -20.50 -4.47 -10.05
CA THR A 54 -20.21 -4.65 -11.49
C THR A 54 -19.40 -5.91 -11.77
N LEU A 55 -18.50 -6.30 -10.87
CA LEU A 55 -17.66 -7.48 -11.03
C LEU A 55 -18.03 -8.62 -10.05
N GLY A 56 -19.29 -8.68 -9.61
CA GLY A 56 -19.82 -9.83 -8.86
C GLY A 56 -19.16 -10.06 -7.49
N GLY A 57 -18.97 -9.00 -6.71
CA GLY A 57 -18.32 -9.01 -5.40
C GLY A 57 -16.82 -8.68 -5.45
N ALA A 58 -16.20 -8.71 -6.64
CA ALA A 58 -14.85 -8.21 -6.84
C ALA A 58 -14.87 -6.69 -7.11
N GLY A 59 -13.78 -6.01 -6.74
CA GLY A 59 -13.57 -4.61 -7.07
C GLY A 59 -12.27 -4.10 -6.45
N PHE A 60 -11.62 -3.15 -7.10
CA PHE A 60 -10.50 -2.41 -6.52
C PHE A 60 -10.33 -1.03 -7.13
N ALA A 61 -9.91 -0.10 -6.29
CA ALA A 61 -9.53 1.26 -6.63
C ALA A 61 -8.14 1.52 -6.05
N SER A 62 -7.19 2.01 -6.84
CA SER A 62 -5.81 2.18 -6.38
C SER A 62 -5.07 3.32 -7.05
N GLN A 63 -4.12 3.89 -6.33
CA GLN A 63 -3.16 4.87 -6.82
C GLN A 63 -1.77 4.26 -6.77
N ARG A 64 -0.98 4.45 -7.82
CA ARG A 64 0.41 3.97 -7.90
C ARG A 64 1.35 5.04 -8.42
N THR A 65 2.63 4.94 -8.10
CA THR A 65 3.64 5.87 -8.63
C THR A 65 3.76 5.78 -10.15
N THR A 66 3.91 6.92 -10.82
CA THR A 66 3.97 7.03 -12.30
C THR A 66 5.33 6.68 -12.89
N VAL A 67 6.40 6.88 -12.12
CA VAL A 67 7.78 6.68 -12.59
C VAL A 67 8.07 5.18 -12.77
N GLU A 68 8.52 4.79 -13.97
CA GLU A 68 8.78 3.38 -14.33
C GLU A 68 10.29 3.06 -14.47
N ASP A 69 11.13 4.08 -14.66
CA ASP A 69 12.59 3.98 -14.84
C ASP A 69 13.39 4.21 -13.54
N ARG A 70 12.73 4.76 -12.51
CA ARG A 70 13.34 4.97 -11.20
C ARG A 70 13.43 3.68 -10.40
N THR A 71 14.55 3.54 -9.70
CA THR A 71 14.77 2.49 -8.71
C THR A 71 15.02 3.14 -7.36
N TRP A 72 14.36 2.62 -6.32
CA TRP A 72 14.62 3.00 -4.94
C TRP A 72 15.40 1.89 -4.25
N ASP A 73 16.60 2.20 -3.78
CA ASP A 73 17.37 1.33 -2.89
C ASP A 73 16.98 1.66 -1.44
N VAL A 74 16.25 0.73 -0.83
CA VAL A 74 15.87 0.78 0.59
C VAL A 74 16.50 -0.36 1.40
N SER A 75 17.58 -0.96 0.88
CA SER A 75 18.25 -2.11 1.50
C SER A 75 18.92 -1.85 2.84
N ASN A 76 19.08 -0.56 3.21
CA ASN A 76 19.58 -0.15 4.52
C ASN A 76 18.49 -0.02 5.60
N TYR A 77 17.22 -0.26 5.25
CA TYR A 77 16.07 -0.09 6.14
C TYR A 77 15.41 -1.44 6.43
N ASP A 78 14.54 -1.48 7.45
CA ASP A 78 13.87 -2.71 7.94
C ASP A 78 12.37 -2.77 7.58
N GLY A 79 11.82 -1.65 7.10
CA GLY A 79 10.42 -1.54 6.72
C GLY A 79 10.00 -0.15 6.24
N ILE A 80 8.71 -0.01 5.97
CA ILE A 80 8.04 1.27 5.70
C ILE A 80 7.28 1.74 6.95
N ILE A 81 7.34 3.04 7.24
CA ILE A 81 6.33 3.72 8.05
C ILE A 81 5.42 4.55 7.14
N LEU A 82 4.12 4.28 7.24
CA LEU A 82 3.07 5.16 6.74
C LEU A 82 2.64 6.06 7.90
N ASN A 83 2.93 7.36 7.82
CA ASN A 83 2.35 8.33 8.75
C ASN A 83 1.00 8.75 8.22
N LEU A 84 -0.05 8.53 9.00
CA LEU A 84 -1.43 8.72 8.62
C LEU A 84 -2.04 9.94 9.34
N GLY A 85 -3.01 10.56 8.69
CA GLY A 85 -3.96 11.48 9.32
C GLY A 85 -5.33 10.81 9.42
N LYS A 86 -6.38 11.57 9.14
CA LYS A 86 -7.77 11.08 9.13
C LYS A 86 -7.96 9.84 8.24
N SER A 87 -8.64 8.84 8.79
CA SER A 87 -9.01 7.60 8.12
C SER A 87 -10.50 7.31 8.32
N ASP A 88 -11.09 6.54 7.41
CA ASP A 88 -12.48 6.07 7.48
C ASP A 88 -12.62 4.67 8.13
N GLY A 89 -11.53 4.13 8.66
CA GLY A 89 -11.50 2.81 9.33
C GLY A 89 -11.61 1.62 8.36
N LYS A 90 -11.64 1.84 7.04
CA LYS A 90 -11.65 0.75 6.06
C LYS A 90 -10.32 0.02 6.01
N ARG A 91 -10.33 -1.15 5.36
CA ARG A 91 -9.12 -1.94 5.13
C ARG A 91 -8.45 -1.49 3.83
N TYR A 92 -7.18 -1.12 3.93
CA TYR A 92 -6.35 -0.71 2.82
C TYR A 92 -5.23 -1.72 2.60
N THR A 93 -4.68 -1.73 1.39
CA THR A 93 -3.50 -2.52 1.04
C THR A 93 -2.41 -1.58 0.57
N PHE A 94 -1.23 -1.66 1.19
CA PHE A 94 0.00 -1.07 0.68
C PHE A 94 0.72 -2.08 -0.19
N ILE A 95 1.18 -1.66 -1.37
CA ILE A 95 1.78 -2.56 -2.36
C ILE A 95 3.12 -2.02 -2.82
N LEU A 96 4.12 -2.90 -2.84
CA LEU A 96 5.41 -2.66 -3.47
C LEU A 96 5.57 -3.58 -4.68
N LYS A 97 6.30 -3.10 -5.69
CA LYS A 97 6.90 -3.95 -6.72
C LYS A 97 8.40 -3.71 -6.75
N ASP A 98 9.17 -4.78 -6.83
CA ASP A 98 10.61 -4.81 -7.08
C ASP A 98 10.94 -5.15 -8.55
N GLU A 99 9.93 -5.49 -9.35
CA GLU A 99 10.06 -5.78 -10.77
C GLU A 99 8.93 -5.14 -11.58
N LEU A 100 9.31 -4.47 -12.66
CA LEU A 100 8.43 -4.06 -13.75
C LEU A 100 8.95 -4.69 -15.03
N LEU A 101 8.05 -5.35 -15.76
CA LEU A 101 8.34 -5.87 -17.10
C LEU A 101 8.08 -4.78 -18.14
N PRO A 102 8.76 -4.81 -19.29
CA PRO A 102 8.39 -4.00 -20.45
C PRO A 102 6.90 -4.15 -20.77
N ARG A 103 6.29 -3.13 -21.38
CA ARG A 103 4.92 -3.26 -21.87
C ARG A 103 4.81 -4.44 -22.84
N ASN A 104 3.66 -5.11 -22.81
CA ASN A 104 3.41 -6.21 -23.72
C ASN A 104 3.55 -5.71 -25.18
N PRO A 105 4.40 -6.34 -26.00
CA PRO A 105 4.69 -5.84 -27.34
C PRO A 105 3.49 -5.91 -28.29
N ASP A 106 2.53 -6.79 -28.03
CA ASP A 106 1.38 -7.02 -28.93
C ASP A 106 0.24 -6.01 -28.70
N ASN A 107 0.02 -5.61 -27.44
CA ASN A 107 -1.13 -4.76 -27.08
C ASN A 107 -0.76 -3.52 -26.24
N GLY A 108 0.52 -3.30 -25.94
CA GLY A 108 1.02 -2.16 -25.18
C GLY A 108 0.58 -2.11 -23.72
N ARG A 109 -0.08 -3.15 -23.20
CA ARG A 109 -0.57 -3.18 -21.81
C ARG A 109 0.56 -3.48 -20.83
N GLU A 110 0.42 -2.95 -19.63
CA GLU A 110 1.29 -3.32 -18.52
C GLU A 110 1.17 -4.82 -18.24
N GLN A 111 2.31 -5.49 -18.07
CA GLN A 111 2.37 -6.90 -17.72
C GLN A 111 2.32 -7.09 -16.20
N ALA A 112 1.71 -8.20 -15.77
CA ALA A 112 1.63 -8.53 -14.36
C ALA A 112 2.98 -9.06 -13.85
N THR A 113 3.40 -8.60 -12.69
CA THR A 113 4.55 -9.07 -11.91
C THR A 113 4.07 -9.45 -10.51
N ILE A 114 4.99 -9.90 -9.64
CA ILE A 114 4.69 -10.09 -8.22
C ILE A 114 4.40 -8.72 -7.57
N SER A 115 3.34 -8.68 -6.79
CA SER A 115 3.01 -7.58 -5.88
C SER A 115 3.33 -8.01 -4.46
N TRP A 116 4.07 -7.18 -3.74
CA TRP A 116 4.38 -7.36 -2.32
C TRP A 116 3.39 -6.56 -1.49
N GLU A 117 2.42 -7.25 -0.89
CA GLU A 117 1.23 -6.61 -0.30
C GLU A 117 1.25 -6.66 1.22
N TYR A 118 0.76 -5.58 1.85
CA TYR A 118 0.46 -5.53 3.28
C TYR A 118 -0.92 -4.92 3.49
N ASP A 119 -1.83 -5.68 4.10
CA ASP A 119 -3.17 -5.22 4.44
C ASP A 119 -3.19 -4.60 5.84
N PHE A 120 -3.83 -3.44 5.99
CA PHE A 120 -3.95 -2.74 7.28
C PHE A 120 -5.31 -2.06 7.45
N THR A 121 -5.72 -1.90 8.71
CA THR A 121 -6.87 -1.10 9.14
C THR A 121 -6.40 -0.16 10.25
N VAL A 122 -6.82 1.09 10.24
CA VAL A 122 -6.59 2.00 11.36
C VAL A 122 -7.69 1.76 12.40
N SER A 123 -7.33 1.64 13.69
CA SER A 123 -8.34 1.49 14.75
C SER A 123 -9.24 2.74 14.81
N GLU A 124 -10.45 2.60 15.35
CA GLU A 124 -11.38 3.74 15.47
C GLU A 124 -10.74 4.93 16.21
N ASP A 125 -10.06 4.67 17.33
CA ASP A 125 -9.34 5.70 18.09
C ASP A 125 -8.25 6.39 17.25
N ALA A 126 -7.49 5.61 16.47
CA ALA A 126 -6.41 6.14 15.63
C ALA A 126 -6.92 6.79 14.33
N ALA A 127 -8.15 6.48 13.90
CA ALA A 127 -8.78 7.04 12.71
C ALA A 127 -9.28 8.48 12.97
N GLN A 128 -9.65 8.77 14.22
CA GLN A 128 -9.99 10.11 14.69
C GLN A 128 -8.76 10.90 15.16
N ALA A 129 -7.63 10.23 15.40
CA ALA A 129 -6.40 10.90 15.77
C ALA A 129 -5.86 11.75 14.62
N GLU A 130 -5.40 12.97 14.95
CA GLU A 130 -4.72 13.85 13.99
C GLU A 130 -3.43 13.23 13.45
N SER A 131 -2.84 12.26 14.16
CA SER A 131 -1.65 11.55 13.72
C SER A 131 -1.66 10.11 14.22
N SER A 132 -1.53 9.16 13.30
CA SER A 132 -1.28 7.74 13.59
C SER A 132 -0.24 7.20 12.62
N PHE A 133 0.24 5.98 12.82
CA PHE A 133 1.18 5.37 11.89
C PHE A 133 0.96 3.86 11.74
N VAL A 134 1.39 3.33 10.59
CA VAL A 134 1.47 1.89 10.32
C VAL A 134 2.90 1.56 9.97
N TYR A 135 3.52 0.67 10.76
CA TYR A 135 4.81 0.10 10.42
C TYR A 135 4.62 -1.20 9.64
N ILE A 136 5.32 -1.31 8.52
CA ILE A 136 5.26 -2.43 7.58
C ILE A 136 6.67 -3.02 7.47
N PRO A 137 7.00 -4.05 8.26
CA PRO A 137 8.27 -4.75 8.14
C PRO A 137 8.37 -5.48 6.80
N TRP A 138 9.56 -5.56 6.20
CA TRP A 138 9.75 -6.31 4.95
C TRP A 138 9.28 -7.76 5.04
N LYS A 139 9.53 -8.40 6.18
CA LYS A 139 9.15 -9.80 6.46
C LYS A 139 7.64 -10.05 6.49
N GLU A 140 6.82 -9.02 6.66
CA GLU A 140 5.35 -9.14 6.69
C GLU A 140 4.71 -8.90 5.31
N LEU A 141 5.50 -8.54 4.30
CA LEU A 141 5.01 -8.38 2.93
C LEU A 141 4.65 -9.75 2.36
N LYS A 142 3.42 -9.88 1.87
CA LYS A 142 2.92 -11.10 1.23
C LYS A 142 3.09 -11.00 -0.29
N PRO A 143 3.85 -11.91 -0.91
CA PRO A 143 3.95 -11.94 -2.37
C PRO A 143 2.65 -12.44 -2.98
N THR A 144 2.11 -11.72 -3.95
CA THR A 144 0.91 -12.11 -4.69
C THR A 144 1.10 -11.94 -6.19
N TYR A 145 0.41 -12.75 -6.97
CA TYR A 145 0.31 -12.60 -8.42
C TYR A 145 -1.16 -12.56 -8.80
N ARG A 146 -1.62 -11.41 -9.32
CA ARG A 146 -3.03 -11.17 -9.67
C ARG A 146 -4.00 -11.54 -8.52
N GLY A 147 -3.66 -11.09 -7.31
CA GLY A 147 -4.49 -11.29 -6.11
C GLY A 147 -4.41 -12.68 -5.47
N LYS A 148 -3.52 -13.57 -5.96
CA LYS A 148 -3.28 -14.89 -5.36
C LYS A 148 -1.91 -14.94 -4.71
N GLU A 149 -1.84 -15.33 -3.45
CA GLU A 149 -0.59 -15.47 -2.70
C GLU A 149 0.37 -16.47 -3.37
N LYS A 150 1.67 -16.15 -3.37
CA LYS A 150 2.76 -16.93 -3.98
C LYS A 150 3.78 -17.30 -2.92
N LYS A 151 3.49 -18.35 -2.16
CA LYS A 151 4.33 -18.85 -1.06
C LYS A 151 5.76 -19.25 -1.45
N THR A 152 6.00 -19.52 -2.73
CA THR A 152 7.31 -19.91 -3.27
C THR A 152 8.02 -18.75 -3.98
N ALA A 153 7.56 -17.50 -3.82
CA ALA A 153 8.27 -16.34 -4.34
C ALA A 153 9.64 -16.20 -3.66
N LYS A 154 10.60 -15.63 -4.39
CA LYS A 154 11.85 -15.13 -3.80
C LYS A 154 11.55 -14.02 -2.80
N GLU A 155 12.47 -13.69 -1.92
CA GLU A 155 12.37 -12.55 -1.01
C GLU A 155 12.24 -11.21 -1.76
N PHE A 156 11.63 -10.22 -1.10
CA PHE A 156 11.47 -8.87 -1.65
C PHE A 156 12.83 -8.21 -1.87
N ASP A 157 13.11 -7.79 -3.10
CA ASP A 157 14.38 -7.14 -3.43
C ASP A 157 14.36 -5.66 -3.04
N THR A 158 14.82 -5.38 -1.82
CA THR A 158 14.89 -4.04 -1.24
C THR A 158 15.88 -3.11 -1.95
N LYS A 159 16.76 -3.61 -2.82
CA LYS A 159 17.66 -2.77 -3.64
C LYS A 159 17.00 -2.28 -4.91
N ASN A 160 15.97 -2.99 -5.37
CA ASN A 160 15.37 -2.79 -6.68
C ASN A 160 13.89 -2.40 -6.62
N VAL A 161 13.44 -1.71 -5.57
CA VAL A 161 12.05 -1.26 -5.51
C VAL A 161 11.74 -0.35 -6.70
N LYS A 162 10.68 -0.66 -7.43
CA LYS A 162 10.25 0.02 -8.68
C LYS A 162 8.92 0.73 -8.57
N ARG A 163 8.08 0.38 -7.59
CA ARG A 163 6.74 0.97 -7.50
C ARG A 163 6.14 0.90 -6.10
N PHE A 164 5.42 1.95 -5.76
CA PHE A 164 4.58 2.05 -4.57
C PHE A 164 3.12 2.19 -5.00
N SER A 165 2.21 1.51 -4.32
CA SER A 165 0.77 1.66 -4.53
C SER A 165 0.00 1.64 -3.22
N ILE A 166 -1.12 2.35 -3.17
CA ILE A 166 -2.12 2.28 -2.10
C ILE A 166 -3.44 1.87 -2.75
N MET A 167 -4.12 0.90 -2.16
CA MET A 167 -5.30 0.28 -2.73
C MET A 167 -6.41 0.13 -1.70
N MET A 168 -7.63 0.37 -2.15
CA MET A 168 -8.87 -0.08 -1.55
C MET A 168 -9.42 -1.23 -2.40
N ARG A 169 -9.70 -2.38 -1.80
CA ARG A 169 -10.24 -3.56 -2.52
C ARG A 169 -11.41 -4.19 -1.79
N SER A 170 -12.25 -4.93 -2.49
CA SER A 170 -13.46 -5.51 -1.90
C SER A 170 -13.23 -6.61 -0.88
N PHE A 171 -12.05 -7.25 -0.93
CA PHE A 171 -11.81 -8.54 -0.25
C PHE A 171 -12.93 -9.55 -0.53
N PHE A 172 -13.42 -9.58 -1.78
CA PHE A 172 -14.50 -10.46 -2.24
C PHE A 172 -15.83 -10.29 -1.50
N GLY A 173 -16.15 -9.05 -1.10
CA GLY A 173 -17.47 -8.68 -0.59
C GLY A 173 -17.46 -8.12 0.83
N ASP A 174 -16.32 -8.15 1.52
CA ASP A 174 -16.21 -7.64 2.89
C ASP A 174 -16.40 -6.12 2.98
N GLN A 175 -16.09 -5.36 1.93
CA GLN A 175 -16.21 -3.90 1.93
C GLN A 175 -16.52 -3.31 0.55
N GLN A 176 -17.24 -2.18 0.55
CA GLN A 176 -17.60 -1.37 -0.62
C GLN A 176 -17.85 0.09 -0.21
N GLY A 177 -18.21 0.94 -1.19
CA GLY A 177 -18.65 2.31 -0.98
C GLY A 177 -17.53 3.34 -0.96
N ASP A 178 -17.86 4.55 -0.51
CA ASP A 178 -16.93 5.67 -0.46
C ASP A 178 -15.83 5.42 0.56
N PHE A 179 -14.58 5.68 0.17
CA PHE A 179 -13.42 5.52 1.03
C PHE A 179 -12.54 6.79 1.08
N SER A 180 -11.81 6.98 2.17
CA SER A 180 -10.92 8.12 2.36
C SER A 180 -9.83 7.84 3.40
N LEU A 181 -8.57 7.92 2.99
CA LEU A 181 -7.37 7.77 3.81
C LEU A 181 -6.41 8.94 3.58
N THR A 182 -6.01 9.62 4.66
CA THR A 182 -5.00 10.69 4.63
C THR A 182 -3.63 10.14 4.99
N ILE A 183 -2.63 10.40 4.15
CA ILE A 183 -1.25 9.95 4.31
C ILE A 183 -0.35 11.18 4.34
N LYS A 184 0.28 11.42 5.48
CA LYS A 184 1.21 12.55 5.68
C LYS A 184 2.56 12.25 5.04
N SER A 185 3.09 11.05 5.25
CA SER A 185 4.34 10.61 4.62
C SER A 185 4.47 9.10 4.50
N ILE A 186 5.33 8.70 3.57
CA ILE A 186 5.82 7.33 3.40
C ILE A 186 7.33 7.40 3.59
N LYS A 187 7.85 6.65 4.57
CA LYS A 187 9.27 6.63 4.91
C LYS A 187 9.80 5.20 4.94
N ALA A 188 10.99 4.95 4.44
CA ALA A 188 11.75 3.75 4.80
C ALA A 188 12.50 4.02 6.11
N VAL A 189 12.48 3.07 7.05
CA VAL A 189 13.07 3.27 8.38
C VAL A 189 13.85 2.05 8.83
N SER A 190 14.95 2.27 9.56
CA SER A 190 15.69 1.22 10.24
C SER A 190 15.33 1.23 11.72
N ARG A 191 15.02 0.05 12.28
CA ARG A 191 14.86 -0.07 13.74
C ARG A 191 16.25 -0.06 14.36
N SER A 192 16.43 0.74 15.42
CA SER A 192 17.57 0.49 16.33
C SER A 192 17.40 -0.91 16.91
N LYS A 193 18.47 -1.70 16.95
CA LYS A 193 18.48 -3.06 17.56
C LYS A 193 18.02 -3.04 19.03
N ASP A 194 18.00 -1.87 19.67
CA ASP A 194 17.59 -1.68 21.07
C ASP A 194 16.06 -1.71 21.30
N LEU A 195 15.23 -1.63 20.25
CA LEU A 195 13.76 -1.70 20.37
C LEU A 195 13.22 -3.13 20.53
N GLU A 196 14.09 -4.13 20.68
CA GLU A 196 13.69 -5.43 21.26
C GLU A 196 13.33 -5.34 22.74
N LYS A 197 13.58 -4.20 23.40
CA LYS A 197 13.05 -3.87 24.73
C LYS A 197 12.22 -2.59 24.62
N GLY A 198 10.89 -2.73 24.66
CA GLY A 198 9.93 -1.62 24.54
C GLY A 198 10.17 -0.50 25.55
N PRO A 199 9.63 0.69 25.25
CA PRO A 199 8.33 1.02 25.83
C PRO A 199 7.34 1.71 24.87
N ALA A 200 6.04 1.58 25.21
CA ALA A 200 4.83 2.18 24.63
C ALA A 200 4.45 1.76 23.19
N GLU A 201 3.67 0.68 23.11
CA GLU A 201 2.69 0.46 22.03
C GLU A 201 1.77 1.69 21.92
N VAL A 202 1.99 2.51 20.91
CA VAL A 202 1.00 3.52 20.49
C VAL A 202 0.34 2.98 19.23
N SER A 203 -0.92 2.60 19.39
CA SER A 203 -1.89 2.12 18.37
C SER A 203 -1.28 1.28 17.25
N MET A 204 -1.04 0.00 17.49
CA MET A 204 -0.86 -0.95 16.39
C MET A 204 -2.19 -1.11 15.65
N ALA A 205 -2.20 -0.77 14.36
CA ALA A 205 -3.22 -1.23 13.43
C ALA A 205 -3.34 -2.76 13.54
N LYS A 206 -4.52 -3.26 13.93
CA LYS A 206 -4.77 -4.71 13.97
C LYS A 206 -4.58 -5.28 12.57
N VAL A 207 -3.61 -6.18 12.40
CA VAL A 207 -3.52 -7.03 11.22
C VAL A 207 -4.69 -8.01 11.26
N SER A 208 -5.63 -7.90 10.32
CA SER A 208 -6.74 -8.84 10.23
C SER A 208 -6.24 -10.15 9.60
N MET A 209 -5.85 -11.12 10.42
CA MET A 209 -5.75 -12.51 9.98
C MET A 209 -7.14 -13.15 10.08
N ARG A 210 -7.86 -13.27 8.97
CA ARG A 210 -8.95 -14.25 8.85
C ARG A 210 -8.49 -15.42 7.99
N SER A 211 -8.34 -16.57 8.64
CA SER A 211 -8.16 -17.86 7.99
C SER A 211 -9.42 -18.17 7.17
N THR A 212 -9.29 -18.27 5.86
CA THR A 212 -10.34 -18.87 5.01
C THR A 212 -10.32 -20.38 5.25
N ALA A 213 -11.11 -20.84 6.21
CA ALA A 213 -11.46 -22.25 6.33
C ALA A 213 -12.52 -22.58 5.27
N ASN A 214 -12.09 -23.40 4.30
CA ASN A 214 -12.85 -24.24 3.37
C ASN A 214 -14.38 -24.25 3.51
N LEU A 215 -15.08 -23.79 2.47
CA LEU A 215 -16.37 -24.37 2.09
C LEU A 215 -16.08 -25.54 1.13
N ARG A 216 -16.20 -26.78 1.62
CA ARG A 216 -16.39 -27.95 0.75
C ARG A 216 -17.89 -28.13 0.55
N LEU A 217 -18.24 -28.24 -0.74
CA LEU A 217 -19.44 -28.79 -1.39
C LEU A 217 -20.66 -29.10 -0.51
#